data_AF-A0A541BYS1-F1
#
_entry.id   AF-A0A541BYS1-F1
#
_cell.length_a   1.000
_cell.length_b   1.000
_cell.length_c   1.000
_cell.angle_alpha   90.00
_cell.angle_beta   90.00
_cell.angle_gamma   90.00
#
_symmetry.space_group_name_H-M   'P 1'
#
loop_
_entity.id
_entity.type
_entity.pdbx_description
1 polymer ?
#
loop_
_entity_poly.entity_id
_entity_poly.type
_entity_poly.pdbx_seq_one_letter_code
_entity_poly.pdbx_strand_id
1 'polypeptide(L)'
;MVDIAPTAKDAFLAILRTLAAEDGTFCARLAPLVAGRNVNHIARNPAQVHPHRPDLRGETAEIAPGWFANTNIANRQKETILRAACEAAGIVFGRDLQIELPNA
;
A
#
# COMPACT_ATOMS: atom_id res chain seq x y z
N MET A 1 1.86 16.41 -13.76
CA MET A 1 3.31 16.20 -13.50
C MET A 1 3.52 14.69 -13.50
N VAL A 2 4.54 14.18 -14.18
CA VAL A 2 4.84 12.74 -14.18
C VAL A 2 6.01 12.55 -13.22
N ASP A 3 5.78 11.85 -12.12
CA ASP A 3 6.82 11.50 -11.16
C ASP A 3 7.33 10.08 -11.46
N ILE A 4 8.65 9.94 -11.58
CA ILE A 4 9.31 8.65 -11.82
C ILE A 4 9.92 8.19 -10.50
N ALA A 5 9.46 7.03 -10.02
CA ALA A 5 10.07 6.36 -8.87
C ALA A 5 11.15 5.37 -9.34
N PRO A 6 12.24 5.16 -8.57
CA PRO A 6 13.31 4.23 -8.94
C PRO A 6 12.86 2.76 -9.06
N THR A 7 11.85 2.37 -8.27
CA THR A 7 11.28 1.03 -8.31
C THR A 7 9.75 1.04 -8.15
N ALA A 8 9.10 -0.05 -8.52
CA ALA A 8 7.67 -0.27 -8.26
C ALA A 8 7.33 -0.24 -6.76
N LYS A 9 8.26 -0.66 -5.89
CA LYS A 9 8.11 -0.55 -4.43
C LYS A 9 8.12 0.91 -3.98
N ASP A 10 9.01 1.73 -4.54
CA ASP A 10 9.11 3.15 -4.20
C ASP A 10 7.87 3.92 -4.65
N ALA A 11 7.39 3.67 -5.88
CA ALA A 11 6.14 4.28 -6.37
C ALA A 11 4.95 3.92 -5.46
N PHE A 12 4.81 2.64 -5.13
CA PHE A 12 3.75 2.14 -4.26
C PHE A 12 3.77 2.80 -2.88
N LEU A 13 4.94 2.91 -2.25
CA LEU A 13 5.06 3.55 -0.94
C LEU A 13 4.84 5.06 -1.02
N ALA A 14 5.33 5.73 -2.06
CA ALA A 14 5.12 7.15 -2.26
C ALA A 14 3.63 7.48 -2.34
N ILE A 15 2.87 6.75 -3.17
CA ILE A 15 1.42 6.98 -3.32
C ILE A 15 0.68 6.74 -2.00
N LEU A 16 0.94 5.63 -1.31
CA LEU A 16 0.27 5.35 -0.04
C LEU A 16 0.59 6.40 1.03
N ARG A 17 1.83 6.89 1.08
CA ARG A 17 2.24 7.96 2.01
C ARG A 17 1.56 9.28 1.69
N THR A 18 1.47 9.65 0.42
CA THR A 18 0.76 10.86 -0.01
C THR A 18 -0.70 10.81 0.42
N LEU A 19 -1.41 9.73 0.09
CA LEU A 19 -2.82 9.58 0.45
C LEU A 19 -3.05 9.57 1.98
N ALA A 20 -2.15 8.94 2.73
CA ALA A 20 -2.24 8.89 4.19
C ALA A 20 -1.89 10.23 4.87
N ALA A 21 -1.05 11.05 4.25
CA ALA A 21 -0.72 12.39 4.74
C ALA A 21 -1.87 13.39 4.54
N GLU A 22 -2.67 13.21 3.48
CA GLU A 22 -3.83 14.05 3.18
C GLU A 22 -5.04 13.73 4.08
N ASP A 23 -5.22 12.45 4.47
CA ASP A 23 -6.33 12.01 5.33
C ASP A 23 -5.86 11.00 6.39
N GLY A 24 -5.84 11.43 7.65
CA GLY A 24 -5.43 10.59 8.79
C GLY A 24 -6.32 9.36 9.06
N THR A 25 -7.50 9.28 8.44
CA THR A 25 -8.40 8.11 8.52
C THR A 25 -8.25 7.15 7.34
N PHE A 26 -7.48 7.53 6.30
CA PHE A 26 -7.27 6.75 5.08
C PHE A 26 -6.86 5.30 5.36
N CYS A 27 -5.82 5.08 6.16
CA CYS A 27 -5.31 3.73 6.42
C CYS A 27 -6.34 2.84 7.13
N ALA A 28 -7.20 3.44 7.97
CA ALA A 28 -8.27 2.70 8.65
C ALA A 28 -9.37 2.23 7.69
N ARG A 29 -9.63 2.99 6.61
CA ARG A 29 -10.54 2.59 5.53
C ARG A 29 -9.90 1.59 4.58
N LEU A 30 -8.62 1.77 4.24
CA LEU A 30 -7.91 0.89 3.30
C LEU A 30 -7.65 -0.50 3.88
N ALA A 31 -7.18 -0.59 5.13
CA ALA A 31 -6.76 -1.86 5.73
C ALA A 31 -7.77 -3.02 5.57
N PRO A 32 -9.07 -2.87 5.87
CA PRO A 32 -10.04 -3.94 5.67
C PRO A 32 -10.28 -4.29 4.19
N LEU A 33 -10.15 -3.35 3.25
CA LEU A 33 -10.36 -3.58 1.82
C LEU A 33 -9.28 -4.48 1.20
N VAL A 34 -8.08 -4.45 1.78
CA VAL A 34 -6.91 -5.19 1.29
C VAL A 34 -6.43 -6.25 2.26
N ALA A 35 -7.27 -6.67 3.21
CA ALA A 35 -6.95 -7.78 4.07
C ALA A 35 -6.97 -9.09 3.26
N GLY A 36 -5.85 -9.81 3.27
CA GLY A 36 -5.76 -11.16 2.71
C GLY A 36 -6.02 -12.23 3.76
N ARG A 37 -6.24 -13.47 3.32
CA ARG A 37 -6.51 -14.60 4.22
C ARG A 37 -5.44 -14.82 5.29
N ASN A 38 -4.17 -14.65 4.92
CA ASN A 38 -3.00 -14.95 5.79
C ASN A 38 -2.08 -13.74 6.00
N VAL A 39 -2.42 -12.59 5.43
CA VAL A 39 -1.57 -11.39 5.40
C VAL A 39 -2.45 -10.15 5.45
N ASN A 40 -2.14 -9.22 6.35
CA ASN A 40 -2.79 -7.92 6.38
C ASN A 40 -1.90 -6.95 5.61
N HIS A 41 -2.23 -6.62 4.35
CA HIS A 41 -1.35 -5.79 3.54
C HIS A 41 -1.09 -4.40 4.12
N ILE A 42 -2.00 -3.90 4.98
CA ILE A 42 -1.86 -2.68 5.75
C ILE A 42 -2.25 -2.98 7.21
N ALA A 43 -1.39 -2.68 8.18
CA ALA A 43 -1.65 -2.94 9.59
C ALA A 43 -0.96 -1.95 10.53
N ARG A 44 -1.28 -2.00 11.84
CA ARG A 44 -0.74 -1.04 12.84
C ARG A 44 0.70 -1.32 13.28
N ASN A 45 1.21 -2.51 12.99
CA ASN A 45 2.62 -2.85 13.21
C ASN A 45 3.08 -3.97 12.25
N PRO A 46 4.40 -4.15 12.05
CA PRO A 46 4.93 -5.18 11.16
C PRO A 46 4.50 -6.61 11.49
N ALA A 47 4.35 -6.94 12.79
CA ALA A 47 3.93 -8.27 13.21
C ALA A 47 2.49 -8.60 12.81
N GLN A 48 1.63 -7.58 12.72
CA GLN A 48 0.25 -7.74 12.24
C GLN A 48 0.15 -7.81 10.72
N VAL A 49 1.12 -7.28 9.97
CA VAL A 49 1.18 -7.47 8.51
C VAL A 49 1.35 -8.96 8.19
N HIS A 50 2.26 -9.62 8.90
CA HIS A 50 2.56 -11.05 8.77
C HIS A 50 2.35 -11.81 10.10
N PRO A 51 1.10 -12.09 10.52
CA PRO A 51 0.82 -12.71 11.83
C PRO A 51 1.47 -14.07 12.03
N HIS A 52 1.59 -14.85 10.95
CA HIS A 52 2.09 -16.23 10.95
C HIS A 52 3.47 -16.39 10.29
N ARG A 53 4.11 -15.28 9.89
CA ARG A 53 5.38 -15.27 9.17
C ARG A 53 6.34 -14.24 9.77
N PRO A 54 6.87 -14.51 10.99
CA PRO A 54 7.74 -13.56 11.68
C PRO A 54 9.03 -13.24 10.90
N ASP A 55 9.47 -14.18 10.06
CA ASP A 55 10.58 -14.03 9.12
C ASP A 55 10.36 -12.90 8.09
N LEU A 56 9.10 -12.55 7.78
CA LEU A 56 8.75 -11.52 6.82
C LEU A 56 8.47 -10.15 7.44
N ARG A 57 8.64 -9.96 8.76
CA ARG A 57 8.36 -8.66 9.41
C ARG A 57 9.24 -7.52 8.90
N GLY A 58 10.47 -7.85 8.46
CA GLY A 58 11.38 -6.90 7.80
C GLY A 58 10.91 -6.44 6.42
N GLU A 59 9.97 -7.15 5.80
CA GLU A 59 9.41 -6.84 4.48
C GLU A 59 8.27 -5.82 4.54
N THR A 60 8.30 -4.93 5.53
CA THR A 60 7.28 -3.91 5.74
C THR A 60 7.90 -2.52 5.69
N ALA A 61 7.09 -1.51 5.37
CA ALA A 61 7.49 -0.12 5.42
C ALA A 61 6.38 0.72 6.04
N GLU A 62 6.77 1.70 6.86
CA GLU A 62 5.83 2.65 7.43
C GLU A 62 5.33 3.62 6.33
N ILE A 63 4.02 3.81 6.29
CA ILE A 63 3.32 4.69 5.34
C ILE A 63 2.62 5.88 6.02
N ALA A 64 2.38 5.78 7.33
CA ALA A 64 1.92 6.84 8.21
C ALA A 64 2.24 6.44 9.66
N PRO A 65 2.25 7.38 10.64
CA PRO A 65 2.57 7.06 12.03
C PRO A 65 1.76 5.87 12.56
N GLY A 66 2.44 4.77 12.84
CA GLY A 66 1.82 3.53 13.34
C GLY A 66 0.99 2.78 12.30
N TRP A 67 1.29 2.93 11.01
CA TRP A 67 0.70 2.17 9.90
C TRP A 67 1.78 1.67 8.94
N PHE A 68 1.74 0.37 8.66
CA PHE A 68 2.76 -0.34 7.91
C PHE A 68 2.14 -1.06 6.71
N ALA A 69 2.82 -1.00 5.57
CA ALA A 69 2.47 -1.72 4.35
C ALA A 69 3.39 -2.92 4.11
N ASN A 70 2.84 -4.01 3.59
CA ASN A 70 3.63 -5.12 3.03
C ASN A 70 4.34 -4.67 1.75
N THR A 71 5.65 -4.88 1.66
CA THR A 71 6.47 -4.50 0.49
C THR A 71 6.94 -5.69 -0.35
N ASN A 72 6.92 -6.90 0.19
CA ASN A 72 7.26 -8.13 -0.54
C ASN A 72 6.02 -8.70 -1.23
N ILE A 73 5.57 -8.00 -2.28
CA ILE A 73 4.40 -8.35 -3.08
C ILE A 73 4.64 -8.12 -4.57
N ALA A 74 4.01 -8.93 -5.41
CA ALA A 74 4.07 -8.79 -6.87
C ALA A 74 3.46 -7.45 -7.35
N ASN A 75 3.89 -6.94 -8.49
CA ASN A 75 3.41 -5.65 -9.04
C ASN A 75 1.89 -5.64 -9.29
N ARG A 76 1.33 -6.76 -9.76
CA ARG A 76 -0.13 -6.93 -9.88
C ARG A 76 -0.87 -6.76 -8.54
N GLN A 77 -0.28 -7.25 -7.45
CA GLN A 77 -0.85 -7.09 -6.11
C GLN A 77 -0.73 -5.64 -5.63
N LYS A 78 0.40 -4.97 -5.91
CA LYS A 78 0.54 -3.52 -5.65
C LYS A 78 -0.56 -2.74 -6.35
N GLU A 79 -0.80 -3.00 -7.64
CA GLU A 79 -1.85 -2.33 -8.40
C GLU A 79 -3.25 -2.59 -7.81
N THR A 80 -3.54 -3.82 -7.39
CA THR A 80 -4.81 -4.17 -6.73
C THR A 80 -5.00 -3.37 -5.44
N ILE A 81 -3.94 -3.24 -4.63
CA ILE A 81 -3.97 -2.41 -3.42
C ILE A 81 -4.14 -0.92 -3.78
N LEU A 82 -3.48 -0.42 -4.83
CA LEU A 82 -3.63 0.98 -5.26
C LEU A 82 -5.03 1.30 -5.79
N ARG A 83 -5.71 0.35 -6.43
CA ARG A 83 -7.13 0.51 -6.79
C ARG A 83 -8.02 0.63 -5.56
N ALA A 84 -7.82 -0.22 -4.55
CA ALA A 84 -8.53 -0.12 -3.27
C ALA A 84 -8.14 1.16 -2.49
N ALA A 85 -6.90 1.64 -2.64
CA ALA A 85 -6.47 2.92 -2.08
C ALA A 85 -7.22 4.09 -2.72
N CYS A 86 -7.43 4.08 -4.03
CA CYS A 86 -8.27 5.07 -4.70
C CYS A 86 -9.70 5.06 -4.17
N GLU A 87 -10.30 3.87 -3.99
CA GLU A 87 -11.62 3.73 -3.35
C GLU A 87 -11.63 4.32 -1.93
N ALA A 88 -10.66 3.95 -1.10
CA ALA A 88 -10.53 4.46 0.27
C ALA A 88 -10.29 5.98 0.33
N ALA A 89 -9.66 6.56 -0.68
CA ALA A 89 -9.42 8.00 -0.80
C ALA A 89 -10.53 8.77 -1.52
N GLY A 90 -11.53 8.09 -2.10
CA GLY A 90 -12.59 8.73 -2.86
C GLY A 90 -12.15 9.31 -4.21
N ILE A 91 -11.05 8.81 -4.78
CA ILE A 91 -10.53 9.22 -6.09
C ILE A 91 -10.67 8.09 -7.11
N VAL A 92 -10.57 8.41 -8.40
CA VAL A 92 -10.77 7.46 -9.50
C VAL A 92 -9.44 6.98 -10.06
N PHE A 93 -9.17 5.68 -9.90
CA PHE A 93 -8.02 5.02 -10.54
C PHE A 93 -8.13 5.12 -12.07
N GLY A 94 -7.03 5.45 -12.75
CA GLY A 94 -6.98 5.71 -14.19
C GLY A 94 -7.31 7.15 -14.61
N ARG A 95 -7.87 7.98 -13.71
CA ARG A 95 -8.12 9.41 -13.94
C ARG A 95 -7.32 10.29 -12.98
N ASP A 96 -7.55 10.10 -11.69
CA ASP A 96 -6.95 10.89 -10.63
C ASP A 96 -5.61 10.28 -10.18
N LEU A 97 -5.50 8.95 -10.26
CA LEU A 97 -4.23 8.22 -10.14
C LEU A 97 -3.98 7.41 -11.42
N GLN A 98 -2.92 7.75 -12.15
CA GLN A 98 -2.43 6.95 -13.28
C GLN A 98 -1.05 6.41 -12.93
N ILE A 99 -0.88 5.09 -13.06
CA ILE A 99 0.37 4.40 -12.74
C ILE A 99 0.61 3.28 -13.73
N GLU A 100 1.87 3.13 -14.14
CA GLU A 100 2.35 1.97 -14.89
C GLU A 100 3.42 1.28 -14.05
N LEU A 101 3.14 0.04 -13.63
CA LEU A 101 4.10 -0.81 -12.93
C LEU A 101 4.57 -1.88 -13.92
N PRO A 102 5.77 -1.77 -14.51
CA PRO A 102 6.25 -2.78 -15.45
C PRO A 102 6.30 -4.14 -14.76
N ASN A 103 5.83 -5.18 -15.44
CA ASN A 103 6.05 -6.54 -14.96
C ASN A 103 7.55 -6.83 -15.04
N ALA A 104 8.14 -7.20 -13.90
CA ALA A 104 9.49 -7.76 -13.83
C ALA A 104 9.43 -9.25 -14.21
#